data_AF-A0A356V2V4-F1
#
_entry.id   AF-A0A356V2V4-F1
#
_cell.length_a   1.000
_cell.length_b   1.000
_cell.length_c   1.000
_cell.angle_alpha   90.00
_cell.angle_beta   90.00
_cell.angle_gamma   90.00
#
_symmetry.space_group_name_H-M   'P 1'
#
loop_
_entity.id
_entity.type
_entity.pdbx_description
1 polymer ?
#
loop_
_entity_poly.entity_id
_entity_poly.type
_entity_poly.pdbx_seq_one_letter_code
_entity_poly.pdbx_strand_id
1 'polypeptide(L)'
;MKQRRSELLMPAGNLRKLKMAILYGADAVYLGTPDMSLRTKSQFSLKDVIEGVKFCHSHGKRAYLTLNLFSHNKDIPKLEEYI
;
A
#
# COMPACT_ATOMS: atom_id res chain seq x y z
N MET A 1 -15.13 -24.30 11.46
CA MET A 1 -15.24 -22.97 10.81
C MET A 1 -13.94 -22.21 11.02
N LYS A 2 -13.34 -21.63 9.98
CA LYS A 2 -12.14 -20.79 10.12
C LYS A 2 -12.51 -19.59 11.00
N GLN A 3 -11.86 -19.40 12.15
CA GLN A 3 -12.19 -18.29 13.05
C GLN A 3 -12.13 -16.95 12.30
N ARG A 4 -13.18 -16.11 12.46
CA ARG A 4 -13.17 -14.74 11.96
C ARG A 4 -12.33 -13.87 12.89
N ARG A 5 -11.01 -13.88 12.67
CA ARG A 5 -10.08 -12.96 13.32
C ARG A 5 -10.07 -11.63 12.57
N SER A 6 -10.11 -10.52 13.31
CA SER A 6 -9.95 -9.17 12.74
C SER A 6 -8.58 -8.99 12.08
N GLU A 7 -8.53 -8.25 10.97
CA GLU A 7 -7.28 -7.86 10.31
C GLU A 7 -6.72 -6.58 10.95
N LEU A 8 -5.45 -6.62 11.39
CA LEU A 8 -4.72 -5.40 11.73
C LEU A 8 -4.14 -4.76 10.46
N LEU A 9 -4.87 -3.77 9.93
CA LEU A 9 -4.47 -2.98 8.76
C LEU A 9 -3.79 -1.68 9.18
N MET A 10 -2.53 -1.48 8.75
CA MET A 10 -1.73 -0.31 9.11
C MET A 10 -1.47 0.66 7.93
N PRO A 11 -1.51 1.99 8.15
CA PRO A 11 -1.01 2.96 7.17
C PRO A 11 0.50 2.87 7.01
N ALA A 12 0.97 2.97 5.76
CA ALA A 12 2.37 3.24 5.46
C ALA A 12 2.50 4.49 4.60
N GLY A 13 3.30 5.46 5.06
CA GLY A 13 3.63 6.66 4.29
C GLY A 13 4.97 6.59 3.56
N ASN A 14 5.81 5.61 3.87
CA ASN A 14 7.04 5.32 3.15
C ASN A 14 7.45 3.85 3.39
N LEU A 15 8.43 3.38 2.62
CA LEU A 15 8.89 1.99 2.65
C LEU A 15 9.38 1.55 4.03
N ARG A 16 10.07 2.44 4.77
CA ARG A 16 10.51 2.15 6.15
C ARG A 16 9.33 1.85 7.07
N LYS A 17 8.29 2.70 7.05
CA LYS A 17 7.08 2.51 7.87
C LYS A 17 6.33 1.23 7.48
N LEU A 18 6.27 0.91 6.19
CA LEU A 18 5.70 -0.36 5.71
C LEU A 18 6.45 -1.56 6.32
N LYS A 19 7.77 -1.60 6.18
CA LYS A 19 8.60 -2.69 6.72
C LYS A 19 8.42 -2.83 8.23
N MET A 20 8.42 -1.70 8.95
CA MET A 20 8.18 -1.69 10.40
C MET A 20 6.80 -2.26 10.76
N ALA A 21 5.72 -1.82 10.11
CA ALA A 21 4.38 -2.32 10.40
C ALA A 21 4.28 -3.84 10.24
N ILE A 22 4.85 -4.38 9.16
CA ILE A 22 4.86 -5.81 8.88
C ILE A 22 5.66 -6.60 9.93
N LEU A 23 6.87 -6.13 10.26
CA LEU A 23 7.74 -6.77 11.25
C LEU A 23 7.13 -6.74 12.66
N TYR A 24 6.30 -5.73 12.96
CA TYR A 24 5.69 -5.54 14.28
C TYR A 24 4.29 -6.18 14.38
N GLY A 25 3.90 -6.98 13.39
CA GLY A 25 2.72 -7.85 13.49
C GLY A 25 1.47 -7.34 12.78
N ALA A 26 1.56 -6.32 11.93
CA ALA A 26 0.45 -6.00 11.03
C ALA A 26 0.09 -7.21 10.16
N ASP A 27 -1.21 -7.42 9.96
CA ASP A 27 -1.72 -8.44 9.05
C ASP A 27 -1.71 -7.93 7.60
N ALA A 28 -1.86 -6.61 7.44
CA ALA A 28 -1.74 -5.93 6.16
C ALA A 28 -1.32 -4.47 6.32
N VAL A 29 -0.89 -3.88 5.20
CA VAL A 29 -0.60 -2.46 5.08
C VAL A 29 -1.39 -1.85 3.93
N TYR A 30 -1.77 -0.58 4.05
CA TYR A 30 -2.17 0.22 2.90
C TYR A 30 -1.13 1.29 2.60
N LEU A 31 -0.87 1.50 1.32
CA LEU A 31 0.11 2.44 0.79
C LEU A 31 -0.39 3.01 -0.54
N GLY A 32 0.29 4.01 -1.06
CA GLY A 32 0.02 4.56 -2.40
C GLY A 32 1.05 5.62 -2.70
N THR A 33 1.19 6.02 -3.95
CA THR A 33 2.12 7.09 -4.35
C THR A 33 1.51 8.47 -4.05
N PRO A 34 2.32 9.54 -3.93
CA PRO A 34 1.85 10.89 -3.64
C PRO A 34 0.80 11.41 -4.62
N ASP A 35 0.89 10.98 -5.87
CA ASP A 35 0.04 11.39 -6.99
C ASP A 35 -1.25 10.56 -7.14
N MET A 36 -1.36 9.41 -6.46
CA MET A 36 -2.55 8.54 -6.56
C MET A 36 -3.30 8.35 -5.23
N SER A 37 -2.71 8.75 -4.10
CA SER A 37 -3.27 8.51 -2.77
C SER A 37 -3.57 9.79 -2.00
N LEU A 38 -4.80 9.90 -1.49
CA LEU A 38 -5.22 11.00 -0.61
C LEU A 38 -5.11 10.67 0.89
N ARG A 39 -4.91 9.39 1.25
CA ARG A 39 -5.12 8.91 2.63
C ARG A 39 -3.86 8.93 3.50
N THR A 40 -2.69 9.17 2.95
CA THR A 40 -1.43 9.23 3.71
C THR A 40 -0.49 10.22 3.06
N LYS A 41 0.30 10.95 3.87
CA LYS A 41 1.44 11.73 3.36
C LYS A 41 2.49 10.76 2.81
N SER A 42 2.26 10.33 1.58
CA SER A 42 3.07 9.35 0.90
C SER A 42 4.38 9.96 0.44
N GLN A 43 5.43 9.17 0.53
CA GLN A 43 6.75 9.41 -0.02
C GLN A 43 7.18 8.21 -0.88
N PHE A 44 6.23 7.36 -1.30
CA PHE A 44 6.51 6.19 -2.12
C PHE A 44 6.73 6.59 -3.58
N SER A 45 7.84 6.16 -4.15
CA SER A 45 7.95 5.99 -5.60
C SER A 45 7.29 4.67 -6.04
N LEU A 46 7.01 4.51 -7.34
CA LEU A 46 6.52 3.23 -7.87
C LEU A 46 7.51 2.07 -7.59
N LYS A 47 8.81 2.34 -7.58
CA LYS A 47 9.84 1.36 -7.20
C LYS A 47 9.67 0.92 -5.74
N ASP A 48 9.43 1.87 -4.84
CA ASP A 48 9.19 1.58 -3.42
C ASP A 48 7.89 0.79 -3.21
N VAL A 49 6.85 1.05 -4.02
CA VAL A 49 5.60 0.27 -4.00
C VAL A 49 5.90 -1.18 -4.38
N ILE A 50 6.60 -1.42 -5.49
CA ILE A 50 6.95 -2.77 -5.96
C ILE A 50 7.79 -3.50 -4.90
N GLU A 51 8.79 -2.84 -4.31
CA GLU A 51 9.60 -3.42 -3.24
C GLU A 51 8.75 -3.73 -2.00
N GLY A 52 7.90 -2.80 -1.59
CA GLY A 52 7.01 -2.94 -0.44
C GLY A 52 6.05 -4.12 -0.59
N VAL A 53 5.43 -4.28 -1.77
CA VAL A 53 4.54 -5.40 -2.08
C VAL A 53 5.29 -6.73 -2.00
N LYS A 54 6.49 -6.82 -2.61
CA LYS A 54 7.35 -8.02 -2.51
C LYS A 54 7.69 -8.34 -1.05
N PHE A 55 8.02 -7.32 -0.25
CA PHE A 55 8.32 -7.48 1.16
C PHE A 55 7.11 -7.98 1.97
N CYS A 56 5.91 -7.43 1.75
CA CYS A 56 4.70 -7.91 2.41
C CYS A 56 4.42 -9.38 2.08
N HIS A 57 4.48 -9.73 0.80
CA HIS A 57 4.22 -11.10 0.34
C HIS A 57 5.23 -12.11 0.87
N SER A 58 6.52 -11.74 0.96
CA SER A 58 7.54 -12.63 1.54
C SER A 58 7.32 -12.92 3.03
N HIS A 59 6.54 -12.08 3.73
CA HIS A 59 6.14 -12.28 5.14
C HIS A 59 4.72 -12.86 5.27
N GLY A 60 4.09 -13.28 4.17
CA GLY A 60 2.72 -13.81 4.18
C GLY A 60 1.67 -12.76 4.57
N LYS A 61 1.96 -11.47 4.36
CA LYS A 61 1.08 -10.34 4.68
C LYS A 61 0.55 -9.68 3.41
N ARG A 62 -0.55 -8.95 3.53
CA ARG A 62 -1.19 -8.28 2.40
C ARG A 62 -0.73 -6.82 2.25
N ALA A 63 -0.69 -6.35 1.03
CA ALA A 63 -0.48 -4.95 0.69
C ALA A 63 -1.69 -4.44 -0.11
N TYR A 64 -2.28 -3.33 0.32
CA TYR A 64 -3.37 -2.66 -0.36
C TYR A 64 -2.87 -1.36 -0.99
N LEU A 65 -2.86 -1.32 -2.32
CA LEU A 65 -2.53 -0.11 -3.06
C LEU A 65 -3.76 0.81 -3.11
N THR A 66 -3.58 2.03 -2.65
CA THR A 66 -4.62 3.06 -2.64
C THR A 66 -4.55 3.89 -3.91
N LEU A 67 -5.60 3.80 -4.72
CA LEU A 67 -5.83 4.57 -5.95
C LEU A 67 -7.09 5.42 -5.75
N ASN A 68 -7.04 6.32 -4.78
CA ASN A 68 -8.22 7.05 -4.31
C ASN A 68 -8.14 8.56 -4.59
N LEU A 69 -7.36 8.96 -5.59
CA LEU A 69 -7.37 10.30 -6.15
C LEU A 69 -8.75 10.59 -6.79
N PHE A 70 -9.18 11.85 -6.73
CA PHE A 70 -10.26 12.34 -7.59
C PHE A 70 -9.74 12.46 -9.02
N SER A 71 -9.81 11.37 -9.77
CA SER A 71 -9.29 11.28 -11.14
C SER A 71 -10.05 12.23 -12.07
N HIS A 72 -9.32 13.05 -12.81
CA HIS A 72 -9.84 13.72 -14.00
C HIS A 72 -9.45 12.89 -15.23
N ASN A 73 -10.09 13.10 -16.39
CA ASN A 73 -9.81 12.28 -17.60
C ASN A 73 -8.33 12.25 -18.00
N LYS A 74 -7.59 13.33 -17.72
CA LYS A 74 -6.14 13.42 -17.96
C LYS A 74 -5.28 12.47 -17.11
N ASP A 75 -5.82 12.00 -15.98
CA ASP A 75 -5.11 11.14 -15.04
C ASP A 75 -5.32 9.65 -15.37
N ILE A 76 -6.31 9.32 -16.21
CA ILE A 76 -6.65 7.94 -16.62
C ILE A 76 -5.46 7.21 -17.27
N PRO A 77 -4.71 7.81 -18.24
CA PRO A 77 -3.59 7.11 -18.87
C PRO A 77 -2.50 6.69 -17.86
N LYS A 78 -2.34 7.44 -16.78
CA LYS A 78 -1.36 7.15 -15.74
C LYS A 78 -1.75 5.96 -14.86
N LEU A 79 -3.05 5.61 -14.81
CA LEU A 79 -3.55 4.48 -14.04
C LEU A 79 -2.99 3.15 -14.55
N GLU A 80 -2.70 3.06 -15.86
CA GLU A 80 -2.09 1.86 -16.47
C GLU A 80 -0.71 1.52 -15.89
N GLU A 81 -0.02 2.48 -15.27
CA GLU A 81 1.26 2.20 -14.60
C GLU A 81 1.10 1.44 -13.27
N TYR A 82 -0.13 1.35 -12.75
CA TYR A 82 -0.42 0.83 -11.40
C TYR A 82 -1.22 -0.49 -11.38
N ILE A 83 -1.84 -0.90 -12.50
CA ILE A 83 -2.73 -2.07 -12.62
C ILE A 83 -2.09 -3.10 -13.56
#